data_AF-A0A2H0B6N7-F1
#
_entry.id   AF-A0A2H0B6N7-F1
#
_cell.length_a   1.000
_cell.length_b   1.000
_cell.length_c   1.000
_cell.angle_alpha   90.00
_cell.angle_beta   90.00
_cell.angle_gamma   90.00
#
_symmetry.space_group_name_H-M   'P 1'
#
loop_
_entity.id
_entity.type
_entity.pdbx_description
1 polymer ?
#
loop_
_entity_poly.entity_id
_entity_poly.type
_entity_poly.pdbx_seq_one_letter_code
_entity_poly.pdbx_strand_id
1 'polypeptide(L)'
;MTMFLINMDIKKYRQIRVIITLFVSVTVSISTIQNNLTLAIAGVITGMLFLSLVRAKTKIVIDEREKTIREKAAQMAYAIFAPTIGLGALIMIILGKNSVYIFALGQIFAYLTLFFITVYAISYYFLNRKYGGSDAE
;
A
#
# COMPACT_ATOMS: atom_id res chain seq x y z
N MET A 1 -20.34 31.59 13.31
CA MET A 1 -20.16 30.15 13.58
C MET A 1 -19.66 29.48 12.29
N THR A 2 -18.40 29.71 11.97
CA THR A 2 -17.81 29.47 10.64
C THR A 2 -17.21 28.08 10.54
N MET A 3 -17.91 27.28 9.75
CA MET A 3 -17.56 26.00 9.11
C MET A 3 -16.08 25.88 8.74
N PHE A 4 -15.33 25.01 9.44
CA PHE A 4 -13.94 24.69 9.10
C PHE A 4 -13.91 23.48 8.16
N LEU A 5 -13.85 23.78 6.86
CA LEU A 5 -13.77 22.84 5.75
C LEU A 5 -12.35 22.26 5.65
N ILE A 6 -12.21 20.93 5.71
CA ILE A 6 -11.00 20.25 5.25
C ILE A 6 -11.30 19.60 3.89
N ASN A 7 -11.05 20.40 2.86
CA ASN A 7 -10.98 20.00 1.47
C ASN A 7 -9.68 19.20 1.25
N MET A 8 -9.71 18.04 0.60
CA MET A 8 -8.45 17.55 0.01
C MET A 8 -8.10 18.55 -1.08
N ASP A 9 -7.06 19.35 -0.84
CA ASP A 9 -6.64 20.38 -1.77
C ASP A 9 -6.53 19.76 -3.16
N ILE A 10 -7.21 20.37 -4.15
CA ILE A 10 -7.24 19.92 -5.55
C ILE A 10 -5.81 19.66 -6.05
N LYS A 11 -4.84 20.39 -5.50
CA LYS A 11 -3.39 20.20 -5.71
C LYS A 11 -2.89 18.81 -5.27
N LYS A 12 -3.28 18.33 -4.10
CA LYS A 12 -2.90 16.99 -3.58
C LYS A 12 -3.54 15.87 -4.39
N TYR A 13 -4.82 16.01 -4.77
CA TYR A 13 -5.48 15.05 -5.66
C TYR A 13 -4.73 14.94 -7.00
N ARG A 14 -4.37 16.09 -7.58
CA ARG A 14 -3.63 16.16 -8.84
C ARG A 14 -2.25 15.51 -8.72
N GLN A 15 -1.51 15.78 -7.64
CA GLN A 15 -0.20 15.17 -7.38
C GLN A 15 -0.29 13.65 -7.28
N ILE A 16 -1.24 13.12 -6.48
CA ILE A 16 -1.43 11.67 -6.32
C ILE A 16 -1.80 11.01 -7.64
N ARG A 17 -2.71 11.64 -8.42
CA ARG A 17 -3.10 11.14 -9.75
C ARG A 17 -1.88 11.07 -10.68
N VAL A 18 -1.06 12.11 -10.73
CA VAL A 18 0.15 12.15 -11.57
C VAL A 18 1.12 11.04 -11.17
N ILE A 19 1.36 10.84 -9.88
CA ILE A 19 2.25 9.77 -9.38
C ILE A 19 1.73 8.38 -9.80
N ILE A 20 0.43 8.12 -9.65
CA ILE A 20 -0.17 6.83 -10.05
C ILE A 20 -0.05 6.63 -11.57
N THR A 21 -0.31 7.66 -12.35
CA THR A 21 -0.25 7.57 -13.82
C THR A 21 1.19 7.32 -14.30
N LEU A 22 2.17 7.99 -13.68
CA LEU A 22 3.60 7.77 -13.92
C LEU A 22 3.99 6.33 -13.59
N PHE A 23 3.60 5.83 -12.41
CA PHE A 23 3.90 4.47 -11.98
C PHE A 23 3.38 3.44 -12.99
N VAL A 24 2.11 3.54 -13.39
CA VAL A 24 1.51 2.66 -14.41
C VAL A 24 2.26 2.73 -15.73
N SER A 25 2.61 3.93 -16.20
CA SER A 25 3.33 4.11 -17.47
C SER A 25 4.71 3.43 -17.47
N VAL A 26 5.43 3.51 -16.34
CA VAL A 26 6.74 2.86 -16.18
C VAL A 26 6.57 1.34 -16.13
N THR A 27 5.63 0.82 -15.34
CA THR A 27 5.36 -0.61 -15.26
C THR A 27 4.99 -1.20 -16.63
N VAL A 28 4.12 -0.52 -17.38
CA VAL A 28 3.71 -0.96 -18.73
C VAL A 28 4.90 -0.93 -19.69
N SER A 29 5.71 0.14 -19.66
CA SER A 29 6.89 0.25 -20.53
C SER A 29 7.90 -0.88 -20.28
N ILE A 30 8.23 -1.14 -19.02
CA ILE A 30 9.13 -2.24 -18.62
C ILE A 30 8.54 -3.59 -19.04
N SER A 31 7.24 -3.77 -18.88
CA SER A 31 6.54 -4.99 -19.26
C SER A 31 6.60 -5.27 -20.76
N THR A 32 6.49 -4.23 -21.59
CA THR A 32 6.58 -4.35 -23.05
C THR A 32 7.99 -4.70 -23.51
N ILE A 33 9.03 -4.14 -22.87
CA ILE A 33 10.44 -4.48 -23.17
C ILE A 33 10.71 -5.96 -22.86
N GLN A 34 10.08 -6.50 -21.82
CA GLN A 34 10.23 -7.90 -21.42
C GLN A 34 9.31 -8.87 -22.18
N ASN A 35 8.54 -8.39 -23.19
CA ASN A 35 7.52 -9.18 -23.91
C ASN A 35 6.54 -9.93 -22.99
N ASN A 36 6.34 -9.44 -21.77
CA ASN A 36 5.47 -10.09 -20.80
C ASN A 36 4.11 -9.36 -20.79
N LEU A 37 3.14 -9.89 -21.52
CA LEU A 37 1.82 -9.28 -21.65
C LEU A 37 1.01 -9.34 -20.34
N THR A 38 1.27 -10.36 -19.52
CA THR A 38 0.60 -10.57 -18.23
C THR A 38 0.94 -9.46 -17.24
N LEU A 39 2.22 -9.05 -17.17
CA LEU A 39 2.67 -7.95 -16.32
C LEU A 39 2.05 -6.61 -16.73
N ALA A 40 1.82 -6.39 -18.03
CA ALA A 40 1.24 -5.14 -18.55
C ALA A 40 -0.23 -5.04 -18.14
N ILE A 41 -0.99 -6.13 -18.33
CA ILE A 41 -2.40 -6.21 -17.93
C ILE A 41 -2.54 -6.04 -16.41
N ALA A 42 -1.71 -6.74 -15.63
CA ALA A 42 -1.72 -6.62 -14.17
C ALA A 42 -1.39 -5.19 -13.71
N GLY A 43 -0.42 -4.52 -14.35
CA GLY A 43 -0.05 -3.13 -14.06
C GLY A 43 -1.18 -2.15 -14.32
N VAL A 44 -1.89 -2.29 -15.45
CA VAL A 44 -3.04 -1.44 -15.81
C VAL A 44 -4.20 -1.64 -14.83
N ILE A 45 -4.57 -2.89 -14.53
CA ILE A 45 -5.65 -3.20 -13.58
C ILE A 45 -5.34 -2.63 -12.20
N THR A 46 -4.09 -2.79 -11.74
CA THR A 46 -3.62 -2.25 -10.45
C THR A 46 -3.71 -0.72 -10.46
N GLY A 47 -3.27 -0.07 -11.53
CA GLY A 47 -3.39 1.38 -11.71
C GLY A 47 -4.83 1.89 -11.65
N MET A 48 -5.75 1.19 -12.31
CA MET A 48 -7.18 1.51 -12.28
C MET A 48 -7.76 1.36 -10.87
N LEU A 49 -7.39 0.31 -10.15
CA LEU A 49 -7.77 0.10 -8.75
C LEU A 49 -7.31 1.26 -7.85
N PHE A 50 -6.05 1.67 -7.96
CA PHE A 50 -5.53 2.82 -7.20
C PHE A 50 -6.26 4.12 -7.53
N LEU A 51 -6.52 4.42 -8.81
CA LEU A 51 -7.29 5.60 -9.21
C LEU A 51 -8.73 5.57 -8.68
N SER A 52 -9.36 4.40 -8.66
CA SER A 52 -10.71 4.20 -8.13
C SER A 52 -10.77 4.44 -6.62
N LEU A 53 -9.81 3.92 -5.85
CA LEU A 53 -9.71 4.12 -4.40
C LEU A 53 -9.45 5.58 -4.03
N VAL A 54 -8.60 6.29 -4.80
CA VAL A 54 -8.36 7.73 -4.59
C VAL A 54 -9.61 8.55 -4.87
N ARG A 55 -10.41 8.18 -5.89
CA ARG A 55 -11.73 8.77 -6.11
C ARG A 55 -12.69 8.50 -4.96
N ALA A 56 -12.75 7.27 -4.45
CA ALA A 56 -13.69 6.88 -3.39
C ALA A 56 -13.49 7.64 -2.06
N LYS A 57 -12.29 8.15 -1.78
CA LYS A 57 -12.01 8.95 -0.57
C LYS A 57 -12.58 10.37 -0.59
N THR A 58 -13.26 10.81 -1.66
CA THR A 58 -13.79 12.19 -1.78
C THR A 58 -15.01 12.50 -0.91
N LYS A 59 -15.62 11.53 -0.22
CA LYS A 59 -16.86 11.76 0.52
C LYS A 59 -17.00 10.88 1.77
N ILE A 60 -16.05 10.95 2.70
CA ILE A 60 -16.20 10.28 3.98
C ILE A 60 -15.85 11.25 5.10
N VAL A 61 -16.89 11.72 5.78
CA VAL A 61 -16.78 12.33 7.11
C VAL A 61 -16.42 11.18 8.04
N ILE A 62 -15.15 11.06 8.40
CA ILE A 62 -14.69 10.01 9.32
C ILE A 62 -14.68 10.66 10.71
N ASP A 63 -15.56 10.17 11.58
CA ASP A 63 -15.55 10.48 13.00
C ASP A 63 -14.24 9.94 13.64
N GLU A 64 -13.72 10.60 14.67
CA GLU A 64 -12.46 10.20 15.33
C GLU A 64 -12.52 8.75 15.82
N ARG A 65 -13.71 8.30 16.23
CA ARG A 65 -13.98 6.91 16.64
C ARG A 65 -13.83 5.91 15.50
N GLU A 66 -14.32 6.23 14.31
CA GLU A 66 -14.16 5.36 13.13
C GLU A 66 -12.70 5.27 12.69
N LYS A 67 -11.93 6.35 12.88
CA LYS A 67 -10.50 6.38 12.57
C LYS A 67 -9.72 5.45 13.48
N THR A 68 -9.96 5.48 14.79
CA THR A 68 -9.31 4.58 15.76
C THR A 68 -9.69 3.11 15.52
N ILE A 69 -10.93 2.84 15.16
CA ILE A 69 -11.37 1.47 14.79
C ILE A 69 -10.63 1.00 13.53
N ARG A 70 -10.49 1.86 12.52
CA ARG A 70 -9.79 1.54 11.27
C ARG A 70 -8.28 1.33 11.49
N GLU A 71 -7.67 2.12 12.37
CA GLU A 71 -6.30 1.94 12.83
C GLU A 71 -6.10 0.60 13.52
N LYS A 72 -6.97 0.26 14.47
CA LYS A 72 -6.93 -1.01 15.20
C LYS A 72 -7.15 -2.20 14.27
N ALA A 73 -8.04 -2.07 13.28
CA ALA A 73 -8.25 -3.08 12.26
C ALA A 73 -7.02 -3.26 11.34
N ALA A 74 -6.38 -2.16 10.92
CA ALA A 74 -5.16 -2.21 10.12
C ALA A 74 -3.99 -2.82 10.90
N GLN A 75 -3.86 -2.49 12.20
CA GLN A 75 -2.85 -3.05 13.08
C GLN A 75 -3.06 -4.56 13.29
N MET A 76 -4.30 -5.01 13.52
CA MET A 76 -4.61 -6.45 13.63
C MET A 76 -4.36 -7.19 12.33
N ALA A 77 -4.77 -6.62 11.18
CA ALA A 77 -4.50 -7.23 9.88
C ALA A 77 -2.99 -7.39 9.66
N TYR A 78 -2.20 -6.35 9.94
CA TYR A 78 -0.76 -6.41 9.83
C TYR A 78 -0.12 -7.44 10.79
N ALA A 79 -0.56 -7.46 12.04
CA ALA A 79 -0.08 -8.39 13.05
C ALA A 79 -0.33 -9.86 12.71
N ILE A 80 -1.34 -10.16 11.88
CA ILE A 80 -1.62 -11.51 11.39
C ILE A 80 -0.85 -11.77 10.10
N PHE A 81 -1.04 -10.94 9.07
CA PHE A 81 -0.52 -11.21 7.73
C PHE A 81 1.01 -11.08 7.62
N ALA A 82 1.63 -10.11 8.29
CA ALA A 82 3.08 -9.91 8.20
C ALA A 82 3.86 -11.12 8.73
N PRO A 83 3.59 -11.67 9.94
CA PRO A 83 4.28 -12.87 10.38
C PRO A 83 3.87 -14.11 9.59
N THR A 84 2.61 -14.26 9.16
CA THR A 84 2.22 -15.43 8.36
C THR A 84 2.96 -15.49 7.02
N ILE A 85 3.02 -14.37 6.29
CA ILE A 85 3.74 -14.31 5.01
C ILE A 85 5.24 -14.35 5.23
N GLY A 86 5.76 -13.66 6.26
CA GLY A 86 7.19 -13.64 6.59
C GLY A 86 7.73 -15.01 7.02
N LEU A 87 7.01 -15.72 7.90
CA LEU A 87 7.37 -17.08 8.29
C LEU A 87 7.21 -18.05 7.11
N GLY A 88 6.14 -17.90 6.32
CA GLY A 88 5.95 -18.68 5.09
C GLY A 88 7.13 -18.51 4.10
N ALA A 89 7.60 -17.28 3.93
CA ALA A 89 8.77 -16.97 3.11
C ALA A 89 10.03 -17.68 3.63
N LEU A 90 10.30 -17.59 4.94
CA LEU A 90 11.46 -18.23 5.56
C LEU A 90 11.42 -19.76 5.40
N ILE A 91 10.27 -20.38 5.66
CA ILE A 91 10.08 -21.83 5.51
C ILE A 91 10.33 -22.23 4.05
N MET A 92 9.77 -21.51 3.08
CA MET A 92 9.99 -21.80 1.66
C MET A 92 11.45 -21.60 1.23
N ILE A 93 12.15 -20.59 1.74
CA ILE A 93 13.57 -20.38 1.42
C ILE A 93 14.43 -21.53 1.95
N ILE A 94 14.16 -21.97 3.19
CA ILE A 94 14.92 -23.05 3.84
C ILE A 94 14.65 -24.40 3.16
N LEU A 95 13.38 -24.76 2.95
CA LEU A 95 13.00 -26.02 2.27
C LEU A 95 13.32 -25.99 0.77
N GLY A 96 13.26 -24.81 0.16
CA GLY A 96 13.47 -24.59 -1.27
C GLY A 96 14.92 -24.58 -1.71
N LYS A 97 15.89 -24.80 -0.82
CA LYS A 97 17.33 -24.76 -1.15
C LYS A 97 17.71 -25.63 -2.36
N ASN A 98 17.00 -26.75 -2.57
CA ASN A 98 17.24 -27.68 -3.67
C ASN A 98 16.32 -27.48 -4.88
N SER A 99 15.38 -26.54 -4.84
CA SER A 99 14.42 -26.26 -5.92
C SER A 99 14.36 -24.77 -6.22
N VAL A 100 14.83 -24.39 -7.41
CA VAL A 100 14.89 -23.00 -7.87
C VAL A 100 13.52 -22.30 -7.78
N TYR A 101 12.44 -23.02 -8.08
CA TYR A 101 11.07 -22.46 -8.05
C TYR A 101 10.58 -22.14 -6.64
N ILE A 102 10.82 -23.04 -5.68
CA ILE A 102 10.37 -22.85 -4.28
C ILE A 102 11.19 -21.75 -3.62
N PHE A 103 12.49 -21.71 -3.91
CA PHE A 103 13.37 -20.63 -3.44
C PHE A 103 12.93 -19.27 -3.98
N ALA A 104 12.65 -19.16 -5.28
CA ALA A 104 12.17 -17.93 -5.91
C ALA A 104 10.82 -17.47 -5.32
N LEU A 105 9.89 -18.40 -5.06
CA LEU A 105 8.62 -18.10 -4.40
C LEU A 105 8.82 -17.55 -2.98
N GLY A 106 9.69 -18.20 -2.20
CA GLY A 106 10.05 -17.73 -0.86
C GLY A 106 10.64 -16.32 -0.88
N GLN A 107 11.49 -16.02 -1.87
CA GLN A 107 12.08 -14.69 -2.04
C GLN A 107 11.05 -13.63 -2.44
N ILE A 108 10.08 -13.96 -3.30
CA ILE A 108 8.95 -13.08 -3.64
C ILE A 108 8.12 -12.77 -2.38
N PHE A 109 7.83 -13.78 -1.56
CA PHE A 109 7.08 -13.58 -0.31
C PHE A 109 7.86 -12.75 0.72
N ALA A 110 9.19 -12.88 0.77
CA ALA A 110 10.04 -12.03 1.61
C ALA A 110 9.95 -10.55 1.17
N TYR A 111 10.06 -10.27 -0.13
CA TYR A 111 9.86 -8.91 -0.66
C TYR A 111 8.45 -8.39 -0.41
N LEU A 112 7.43 -9.24 -0.56
CA LEU A 112 6.04 -8.88 -0.27
C LEU A 112 5.84 -8.52 1.20
N THR A 113 6.50 -9.25 2.11
CA THR A 113 6.47 -8.97 3.55
C THR A 113 7.08 -7.59 3.82
N LEU A 114 8.28 -7.31 3.32
CA LEU A 114 8.94 -6.01 3.44
C LEU A 114 8.10 -4.87 2.85
N PHE A 115 7.42 -5.11 1.75
CA PHE A 115 6.48 -4.17 1.16
C PHE A 115 5.30 -3.90 2.10
N PHE A 116 4.70 -4.94 2.68
CA PHE A 116 3.63 -4.81 3.69
C PHE A 116 4.09 -3.98 4.90
N ILE A 117 5.30 -4.24 5.42
CA ILE A 117 5.89 -3.47 6.53
C ILE A 117 6.01 -1.99 6.15
N THR A 118 6.52 -1.74 4.94
CA THR A 118 6.73 -0.38 4.43
C THR A 118 5.41 0.38 4.27
N VAL A 119 4.39 -0.26 3.70
CA VAL A 119 3.05 0.34 3.56
C VAL A 119 2.44 0.63 4.93
N TYR A 120 2.61 -0.27 5.91
CA TYR A 120 2.18 -0.03 7.28
C TYR A 120 2.91 1.15 7.92
N ALA A 121 4.24 1.21 7.80
CA ALA A 121 5.05 2.29 8.34
C ALA A 121 4.70 3.66 7.73
N ILE A 122 4.51 3.72 6.40
CA ILE A 122 4.05 4.92 5.70
C ILE A 122 2.65 5.32 6.20
N SER A 123 1.73 4.35 6.29
CA SER A 123 0.37 4.60 6.77
C SER A 123 0.38 5.17 8.18
N TYR A 124 1.17 4.59 9.09
CA TYR A 124 1.34 5.07 10.45
C TYR A 124 1.98 6.46 10.49
N TYR A 125 3.02 6.71 9.70
CA TYR A 125 3.69 8.01 9.63
C TYR A 125 2.74 9.13 9.17
N PHE A 126 1.95 8.91 8.11
CA PHE A 126 0.97 9.89 7.63
C PHE A 126 -0.13 10.17 8.65
N LEU A 127 -0.48 9.17 9.44
CA LEU A 127 -1.53 9.24 10.44
C LEU A 127 -1.06 9.96 11.70
N ASN A 128 0.15 9.61 12.16
CA ASN A 128 0.81 10.21 13.30
C ASN A 128 1.17 11.67 13.02
N ARG A 129 1.66 12.01 11.82
CA ARG A 129 1.97 13.41 11.46
C ARG A 129 0.74 14.33 11.44
N LYS A 130 -0.48 13.79 11.32
CA LYS A 130 -1.72 14.58 11.31
C LYS A 130 -2.28 14.81 12.73
N TYR A 131 -1.81 14.07 13.75
CA TYR A 131 -2.37 14.09 15.12
C TYR A 131 -1.35 14.10 16.27
N GLY A 132 -0.06 13.79 16.03
CA GLY A 132 0.99 13.71 17.05
C GLY A 132 1.66 15.05 17.38
N GLY A 133 0.89 16.14 17.33
CA GLY A 133 1.34 17.50 17.60
C GLY A 133 0.59 18.14 18.76
N SER A 134 0.26 17.37 19.81
CA SER A 134 -0.33 17.89 21.04
C SER A 134 0.12 17.10 22.26
N ASP A 135 1.44 17.03 22.47
CA ASP A 135 2.01 16.77 23.80
C ASP A 135 3.17 17.75 23.98
N ALA A 136 2.80 19.03 24.09
CA ALA A 136 3.63 20.04 24.72
C ALA A 136 2.85 20.51 25.95
N GLU A 137 3.01 19.77 27.05
CA GLU A 137 2.96 20.23 28.43
C GLU A 137 3.61 19.17 29.34
#